data_AF-A0A6I6D0X6-F1
#
_entry.id   AF-A0A6I6D0X6-F1
#
_cell.length_a   1.000
_cell.length_b   1.000
_cell.length_c   1.000
_cell.angle_alpha   90.00
_cell.angle_beta   90.00
_cell.angle_gamma   90.00
#
_symmetry.space_group_name_H-M   'P 1'
#
loop_
_entity.id
_entity.type
_entity.pdbx_description
1 polymer ?
#
loop_
_entity_poly.entity_id
_entity_poly.type
_entity_poly.pdbx_seq_one_letter_code
_entity_poly.pdbx_strand_id
1 'polypeptide(L)'
;MPQDSYQACFEQSQDVLFVIGRRADGDFVYREVNAALLRDTGLSREQIVGKTPRELLPVDQAAPLEAVYAGCFASGEPALIESILDVPSGSRSWQVQLSPLRDGRGEVIELLGSARDITWSRDFAQQLQTVAPHLPGFVYQLSWSGGDDWRFLFVGERVEAMFGVSQAEVLADAGALLDRIHPEDYERVIGESIAHGESLTPWQGAFRMRHRDGSLRWVEANDLPQRLVDGTIIWTGYVNDISRRKALEAEVWRSETRFRQLVENANDIIYTLTPDGVLSYVSPSWVTSLGHAVEDVVGTHIRDYLHPDDLPRCLAFLEEVLGSGEPRGGIEYRVRHRDDGWRWHTSNAAPLRDDDGQVTAFLGIARDITERRAMEERIRHLAQHDALTGLPNRALFFEHLEQALRLAARHGEKEALLFIDLDEFKPINDRLGHAAGDEVLLTTARRLLAGVRGSDLVGRLGGDEFVVLLHAVGDSDEALAVAGALCRSLAEPIGVEGQTVAVSASIGVALYPDHAVTGDDLVRAADRAMYRAKAAGRNRAELAQRAQRAGRSR
;
A
#
# COMPACT_ATOMS: atom_id res chain seq x y z
N MET A 1 22.48 44.99 74.11
CA MET A 1 22.44 43.58 73.66
C MET A 1 23.71 42.91 74.16
N PRO A 2 23.64 41.79 74.91
CA PRO A 2 24.84 41.07 75.34
C PRO A 2 25.63 40.55 74.13
N GLN A 3 26.96 40.59 74.22
CA GLN A 3 27.89 40.10 73.19
C GLN A 3 27.59 38.65 72.77
N ASP A 4 27.05 37.84 73.68
CA ASP A 4 26.64 36.44 73.46
C ASP A 4 25.51 36.28 72.43
N SER A 5 24.63 37.28 72.28
CA SER A 5 23.51 37.20 71.34
C SER A 5 23.94 37.35 69.88
N TYR A 6 24.98 38.17 69.61
CA TYR A 6 25.53 38.32 68.26
C TYR A 6 26.34 37.10 67.84
N GLN A 7 27.12 36.52 68.77
CA GLN A 7 27.86 35.29 68.51
C GLN A 7 26.94 34.12 68.17
N ALA A 8 25.82 33.99 68.90
CA ALA A 8 24.82 32.97 68.62
C ALA A 8 24.18 33.15 67.23
N CYS A 9 23.87 34.39 66.83
CA CYS A 9 23.32 34.68 65.50
C CYS A 9 24.33 34.38 64.38
N PHE A 10 25.59 34.75 64.58
CA PHE A 10 26.67 34.48 63.63
C PHE A 10 26.87 32.97 63.42
N GLU A 11 26.92 32.19 64.51
CA GLU A 11 27.15 30.75 64.46
C GLU A 11 25.93 29.96 63.93
N GLN A 12 24.70 30.42 64.23
CA GLN A 12 23.46 29.75 63.80
C GLN A 12 23.00 30.17 62.39
N SER A 13 23.64 31.17 61.77
CA SER A 13 23.31 31.58 60.41
C SER A 13 23.46 30.40 59.43
N GLN A 14 22.49 30.27 58.52
CA GLN A 14 22.59 29.30 57.43
C GLN A 14 23.53 29.77 56.32
N ASP A 15 23.72 31.08 56.19
CA ASP A 15 24.65 31.67 55.23
C ASP A 15 26.09 31.53 55.73
N VAL A 16 27.04 31.37 54.81
CA VAL A 16 28.47 31.32 55.12
C VAL A 16 28.93 32.71 55.53
N LEU A 17 29.42 32.86 56.76
CA LEU A 17 29.90 34.13 57.30
C LEU A 17 31.32 33.99 57.84
N PHE A 18 32.13 35.03 57.64
CA PHE A 18 33.50 35.09 58.14
C PHE A 18 33.94 36.53 58.39
N VAL A 19 34.95 36.69 59.24
CA VAL A 19 35.57 37.98 59.57
C VAL A 19 37.04 37.92 59.19
N ILE A 20 37.48 38.86 58.37
CA ILE A 20 38.88 39.06 58.02
C ILE A 20 39.43 40.22 58.83
N GLY A 21 40.51 39.95 59.57
CA GLY A 21 41.32 40.97 60.22
C GLY A 21 42.65 41.17 59.49
N ARG A 22 43.40 42.18 59.93
CA ARG A 22 44.77 42.44 59.46
C ARG A 22 45.77 42.18 60.59
N ARG A 23 46.87 41.50 60.28
CA ARG A 23 48.01 41.31 61.19
C ARG A 23 48.93 42.54 61.17
N ALA A 24 49.85 42.62 62.13
CA ALA A 24 50.80 43.72 62.26
C ALA A 24 51.83 43.79 61.09
N ASP A 25 52.06 42.66 60.42
CA ASP A 25 52.88 42.55 59.20
C ASP A 25 52.15 43.02 57.93
N GLY A 26 50.85 43.34 58.04
CA GLY A 26 50.02 43.83 56.96
C GLY A 26 49.21 42.75 56.25
N ASP A 27 49.39 41.46 56.57
CA ASP A 27 48.69 40.34 55.95
C ASP A 27 47.24 40.19 56.47
N PHE A 28 46.35 39.72 55.61
CA PHE A 28 44.96 39.45 55.94
C PHE A 28 44.78 38.04 56.48
N VAL A 29 44.04 37.90 57.59
CA VAL A 29 43.77 36.60 58.21
C VAL A 29 42.30 36.43 58.60
N TYR A 30 41.81 35.21 58.51
CA TYR A 30 40.49 34.85 59.03
C TYR A 30 40.52 34.92 60.55
N ARG A 31 39.76 35.84 61.16
CA ARG A 31 39.63 35.95 62.62
C ARG A 31 38.51 35.08 63.15
N GLU A 32 37.38 35.12 62.47
CA GLU A 32 36.21 34.33 62.83
C GLU A 32 35.56 33.74 61.58
N VAL A 33 34.94 32.58 61.76
CA VAL A 33 34.16 31.86 60.74
C VAL A 33 32.98 31.22 61.44
N ASN A 34 31.85 31.08 60.76
CA ASN A 34 30.69 30.43 61.36
C ASN A 34 30.60 28.94 61.02
N ALA A 35 29.68 28.22 61.67
CA ALA A 35 29.44 26.81 61.42
C ALA A 35 29.11 26.50 59.95
N ALA A 36 28.44 27.41 59.22
CA ALA A 36 28.13 27.23 57.81
C ALA A 36 29.38 27.17 56.93
N LEU A 37 30.35 28.05 57.17
CA LEU A 37 31.63 28.02 56.45
C LEU A 37 32.34 26.68 56.62
N LEU A 38 32.39 26.15 57.84
CA LEU A 38 33.06 24.88 58.15
C LEU A 38 32.38 23.71 57.43
N ARG A 39 31.04 23.66 57.44
CA ARG A 39 30.27 22.62 56.73
C ARG A 39 30.52 22.64 55.23
N ASP A 40 30.47 23.83 54.63
CA ASP A 40 30.43 23.93 53.17
C ASP A 40 31.83 23.85 52.55
N THR A 41 32.87 24.27 53.28
CA THR A 41 34.28 24.13 52.83
C THR A 41 34.91 22.80 53.24
N GLY A 42 34.42 22.16 54.31
CA GLY A 42 35.00 20.94 54.88
C GLY A 42 36.27 21.18 55.70
N LEU A 43 36.64 22.43 55.95
CA LEU A 43 37.76 22.80 56.81
C LEU A 43 37.32 22.90 58.28
N SER A 44 38.21 22.56 59.21
CA SER A 44 37.99 22.79 60.65
C SER A 44 38.32 24.24 61.03
N ARG A 45 37.77 24.69 62.17
CA ARG A 45 37.98 26.05 62.67
C ARG A 45 39.47 26.32 62.94
N GLU A 46 40.19 25.34 63.47
CA GLU A 46 41.63 25.40 63.75
C GLU A 46 42.48 25.48 62.48
N GLN A 47 41.97 24.96 61.37
CA GLN A 47 42.64 25.03 60.08
C GLN A 47 42.51 26.42 59.45
N ILE A 48 41.41 27.15 59.69
CA ILE A 48 41.12 28.43 59.04
C ILE A 48 41.50 29.63 59.90
N VAL A 49 41.12 29.64 61.17
CA VAL A 49 41.28 30.81 62.03
C VAL A 49 42.76 31.10 62.25
N GLY A 50 43.13 32.35 62.04
CA GLY A 50 44.49 32.84 62.08
C GLY A 50 45.28 32.57 60.81
N LYS A 51 44.75 31.91 59.77
CA LYS A 51 45.44 31.68 58.51
C LYS A 51 45.14 32.77 57.48
N THR A 52 46.09 32.98 56.57
CA THR A 52 45.95 33.85 55.40
C THR A 52 45.27 33.09 54.26
N PRO A 53 44.62 33.76 53.29
CA PRO A 53 44.07 33.10 52.09
C PRO A 53 45.10 32.24 51.36
N ARG A 54 46.35 32.72 51.21
CA ARG A 54 47.45 31.99 50.58
C ARG A 54 47.94 30.75 51.34
N GLU A 55 47.63 30.63 52.63
CA GLU A 55 47.89 29.42 53.42
C GLU A 55 46.78 28.36 53.26
N LEU A 56 45.58 28.78 52.83
CA LEU A 56 44.39 27.92 52.75
C LEU A 56 44.03 27.50 51.33
N LEU A 57 44.39 28.31 50.34
CA LEU A 57 43.98 28.17 48.94
C LEU A 57 45.20 28.15 48.01
N PRO A 58 45.08 27.56 46.80
CA PRO A 58 46.08 27.71 45.75
C PRO A 58 46.46 29.17 45.49
N VAL A 59 47.72 29.43 45.13
CA VAL A 59 48.28 30.80 45.01
C VAL A 59 47.51 31.66 43.99
N ASP A 60 47.06 31.04 42.90
CA ASP A 60 46.26 31.64 41.84
C ASP A 60 44.83 32.00 42.27
N GLN A 61 44.30 31.37 43.33
CA GLN A 61 43.00 31.69 43.93
C GLN A 61 43.11 32.65 45.12
N ALA A 62 44.21 32.55 45.88
CA ALA A 62 44.46 33.40 47.04
C ALA A 62 44.80 34.85 46.66
N ALA A 63 45.65 35.06 45.66
CA ALA A 63 46.11 36.40 45.29
C ALA A 63 44.96 37.35 44.83
N PRO A 64 43.99 36.91 44.02
CA PRO A 64 42.82 37.74 43.70
C PRO A 64 41.97 38.09 44.93
N LEU A 65 41.76 37.15 45.85
CA LEU A 65 41.00 37.41 47.09
C LEU A 65 41.73 38.44 47.97
N GLU A 66 43.04 38.30 48.15
CA GLU A 66 43.85 39.25 48.92
C GLU A 66 43.84 40.66 48.30
N ALA A 67 43.85 40.76 46.97
CA ALA A 67 43.73 42.03 46.26
C ALA A 67 42.36 42.70 46.52
N VAL A 68 41.28 41.92 46.53
CA VAL A 68 39.93 42.41 46.85
C VAL A 68 39.84 42.84 48.31
N TYR A 69 40.45 42.07 49.24
CA TYR A 69 40.52 42.44 50.65
C TYR A 69 41.26 43.75 50.83
N ALA A 70 42.43 43.92 50.19
CA ALA A 70 43.19 45.16 50.21
C ALA A 70 42.40 46.34 49.65
N GLY A 71 41.69 46.15 48.52
CA GLY A 71 40.85 47.17 47.91
C GLY A 71 39.69 47.61 48.81
N CYS A 72 38.97 46.66 49.41
CA CYS A 72 37.87 46.93 50.35
C CYS A 72 38.37 47.62 51.61
N PHE A 73 39.51 47.20 52.16
CA PHE A 73 40.10 47.81 53.36
C PHE A 73 40.60 49.24 53.11
N ALA A 74 41.18 49.51 51.93
CA ALA A 74 41.73 50.82 51.58
C ALA A 74 40.65 51.83 51.16
N SER A 75 39.65 51.39 50.40
CA SER A 75 38.55 52.25 49.95
C SER A 75 37.47 52.44 51.02
N GLY A 76 37.26 51.42 51.86
CA GLY A 76 36.15 51.37 52.80
C GLY A 76 34.78 51.20 52.13
N GLU A 77 34.76 50.79 50.85
CA GLU A 77 33.54 50.45 50.11
C GLU A 77 33.31 48.93 50.09
N PRO A 78 32.05 48.45 50.16
CA PRO A 78 31.74 47.04 50.00
C PRO A 78 32.18 46.49 48.64
N ALA A 79 32.49 45.19 48.59
CA ALA A 79 32.85 44.50 47.36
C ALA A 79 31.99 43.24 47.17
N LEU A 80 31.58 42.97 45.93
CA LEU A 80 30.93 41.72 45.53
C LEU A 80 31.80 41.05 44.47
N ILE A 81 32.17 39.80 44.70
CA ILE A 81 33.00 39.02 43.78
C ILE A 81 32.43 37.62 43.61
N GLU A 82 32.72 37.02 42.46
CA GLU A 82 32.47 35.61 42.23
C GLU A 82 33.80 34.90 41.98
N SER A 83 34.01 33.76 42.64
CA SER A 83 35.26 33.01 42.56
C SER A 83 35.01 31.52 42.68
N ILE A 84 35.79 30.72 41.94
CA ILE A 84 35.84 29.27 42.12
C ILE A 84 36.94 29.00 43.15
N LEU A 85 36.59 28.34 44.24
CA LEU A 85 37.53 27.98 45.29
C LEU A 85 37.64 26.46 45.40
N ASP A 86 38.87 25.97 45.36
CA ASP A 86 39.20 24.58 45.64
C ASP A 86 39.34 24.39 47.14
N VAL A 87 38.26 23.91 47.75
CA VAL A 87 38.19 23.60 49.18
C VAL A 87 38.14 22.08 49.37
N PRO A 88 38.46 21.55 50.58
CA PRO A 88 38.45 20.11 50.83
C PRO A 88 37.14 19.38 50.48
N SER A 89 36.00 20.07 50.55
CA SER A 89 34.69 19.53 50.16
C SER A 89 34.47 19.45 48.63
N GLY A 90 35.44 19.89 47.83
CA GLY A 90 35.40 19.95 46.37
C GLY A 90 35.53 21.37 45.82
N SER A 91 35.73 21.48 44.51
CA SER A 91 35.73 22.78 43.81
C SER A 91 34.32 23.36 43.79
N ARG A 92 34.15 24.59 44.28
CA ARG A 92 32.84 25.26 44.39
C ARG A 92 32.90 26.69 43.88
N SER A 93 31.83 27.14 43.25
CA SER A 93 31.65 28.53 42.83
C SER A 93 30.97 29.31 43.94
N TRP A 94 31.62 30.37 44.40
CA TRP A 94 31.18 31.21 45.50
C TRP A 94 30.89 32.63 45.02
N GLN A 95 29.75 33.18 45.41
CA GLN A 95 29.50 34.61 45.37
C GLN A 95 29.79 35.17 46.77
N VAL A 96 30.79 36.04 46.88
CA VAL A 96 31.28 36.59 48.15
C VAL A 96 31.02 38.08 48.20
N GLN A 97 30.30 38.52 49.23
CA GLN A 97 30.11 39.92 49.56
C GLN A 97 30.96 40.28 50.77
N LEU A 98 31.74 41.35 50.67
CA LEU A 98 32.59 41.88 51.73
C LEU A 98 32.08 43.26 52.15
N SER A 99 31.92 43.46 53.45
CA SER A 99 31.49 44.72 54.04
C SER A 99 32.52 45.19 55.08
N PRO A 100 33.06 46.41 54.97
CA PRO A 100 34.05 46.91 55.92
C PRO A 100 33.40 47.27 57.26
N LEU A 101 33.97 46.74 58.35
CA LEU A 101 33.62 47.08 59.72
C LEU A 101 34.50 48.24 60.20
N ARG A 102 33.89 49.28 60.76
CA ARG A 102 34.56 50.51 61.18
C ARG A 102 34.56 50.67 62.69
N ASP A 103 35.61 51.28 63.23
CA ASP A 103 35.64 51.71 64.62
C ASP A 103 34.86 53.02 64.85
N GLY A 104 34.83 53.49 66.11
CA GLY A 104 34.17 54.75 66.48
C GLY A 104 34.82 56.02 65.89
N ARG A 105 35.95 55.90 65.20
CA ARG A 105 36.64 56.98 64.47
C ARG A 105 36.45 56.89 62.96
N GLY A 106 35.76 55.84 62.47
CA GLY A 106 35.45 55.63 61.06
C GLY A 106 36.53 54.89 60.28
N GLU A 107 37.61 54.43 60.93
CA GLU A 107 38.66 53.63 60.29
C GLU A 107 38.19 52.18 60.14
N VAL A 108 38.49 51.57 58.99
CA VAL A 108 38.18 50.16 58.74
C VAL A 108 39.10 49.30 59.61
N ILE A 109 38.50 48.47 60.47
CA ILE A 109 39.21 47.60 61.40
C ILE A 109 39.23 46.14 60.94
N GLU A 110 38.15 45.69 60.31
CA GLU A 110 37.93 44.31 59.87
C GLU A 110 37.00 44.29 58.65
N LEU A 111 36.93 43.17 57.93
CA LEU A 111 35.95 42.94 56.88
C LEU A 111 35.02 41.80 57.29
N LEU A 112 33.72 42.03 57.23
CA LEU A 112 32.71 40.99 57.34
C LEU A 112 32.43 40.44 55.95
N GLY A 113 32.68 39.16 55.75
CA GLY A 113 32.37 38.42 54.53
C GLY A 113 31.12 37.57 54.70
N SER A 114 30.25 37.58 53.69
CA SER A 114 29.21 36.58 53.48
C SER A 114 29.41 35.89 52.14
N ALA A 115 29.31 34.57 52.09
CA ALA A 115 29.45 33.80 50.87
C ALA A 115 28.22 32.93 50.59
N ARG A 116 27.89 32.76 49.31
CA ARG A 116 26.84 31.87 48.84
C ARG A 116 27.40 30.90 47.83
N ASP A 117 27.16 29.61 48.03
CA ASP A 117 27.48 28.59 47.05
C ASP A 117 26.49 28.72 45.87
N ILE A 118 27.03 29.03 44.69
CA ILE A 118 26.29 29.18 43.43
C ILE A 118 26.65 28.06 42.43
N THR A 119 27.35 27.01 42.87
CA THR A 119 27.85 25.92 42.01
C THR A 119 26.72 25.27 41.23
N TRP A 120 25.65 24.84 41.90
CA TRP A 120 24.51 24.19 41.23
C TRP A 120 23.86 25.10 40.19
N SER A 121 23.61 26.37 40.53
CA SER A 121 22.98 27.32 39.60
C SER A 121 23.84 27.58 38.37
N ARG A 122 25.16 27.70 38.55
CA ARG A 122 26.10 27.94 37.45
C ARG A 122 26.26 26.71 36.57
N ASP A 123 26.47 25.54 37.17
CA ASP A 123 26.64 24.29 36.44
C ASP A 123 25.37 23.93 35.68
N PHE A 124 24.20 24.14 36.29
CA PHE A 124 22.90 23.94 35.63
C PHE A 124 22.69 24.92 34.46
N ALA A 125 23.02 26.21 34.62
CA ALA A 125 22.95 27.18 33.54
C ALA A 125 23.89 26.82 32.38
N GLN A 126 25.10 26.35 32.68
CA GLN A 126 26.09 25.95 31.68
C GLN A 126 25.68 24.64 30.97
N GLN A 127 25.08 23.69 31.69
CA GLN A 127 24.49 22.49 31.09
C GLN A 127 23.31 22.84 30.17
N LEU A 128 22.42 23.74 30.58
CA LEU A 128 21.32 24.22 29.73
C LEU A 128 21.85 24.87 28.45
N GLN A 129 22.89 25.71 28.53
CA GLN A 129 23.52 26.31 27.35
C GLN A 129 24.15 25.26 26.42
N THR A 130 24.63 24.13 26.97
CA THR A 130 25.21 23.05 26.16
C THR A 130 24.13 22.19 25.49
N VAL A 131 23.01 21.93 26.18
CA VAL A 131 21.94 21.03 25.68
C VAL A 131 20.94 21.76 24.78
N ALA A 132 20.59 23.01 25.10
CA ALA A 132 19.56 23.77 24.39
C ALA A 132 19.79 23.89 22.85
N PRO A 133 21.03 24.09 22.34
CA PRO A 133 21.29 24.11 20.90
C PRO A 133 21.01 22.77 20.19
N HIS A 134 21.06 21.65 20.92
CA HIS A 134 20.85 20.30 20.39
C HIS A 134 19.40 19.81 20.50
N LEU A 135 18.55 20.49 21.27
CA LEU A 135 17.12 20.17 21.29
C LEU A 135 16.51 20.43 19.90
N PRO A 136 15.52 19.65 19.45
CA PRO A 136 14.86 19.84 18.15
C PRO A 136 14.01 21.12 18.04
N GLY A 137 14.05 21.98 19.07
CA GLY A 137 13.17 23.11 19.29
C GLY A 137 13.88 24.26 20.01
N PHE A 138 13.14 25.27 20.46
CA PHE A 138 13.69 26.32 21.33
C PHE A 138 12.82 26.52 22.57
N VAL A 139 13.46 26.92 23.67
CA VAL A 139 12.80 27.36 24.89
C VAL A 139 12.50 28.84 24.78
N TYR A 140 11.41 29.30 25.38
CA TYR A 140 11.02 30.70 25.39
C TYR A 140 10.40 31.08 26.73
N GLN A 141 10.43 32.38 27.01
CA GLN A 141 9.66 33.01 28.06
C GLN A 141 8.90 34.19 27.45
N LEU A 142 7.58 34.14 27.49
CA LEU A 142 6.69 35.13 26.90
C LEU A 142 5.88 35.79 28.02
N SER A 143 5.74 37.11 28.01
CA SER A 143 4.91 37.86 28.94
C SER A 143 3.75 38.55 28.24
N TRP A 144 2.62 38.66 28.94
CA TRP A 144 1.43 39.38 28.49
C TRP A 144 0.81 40.19 29.62
N SER A 145 0.56 41.47 29.35
CA SER A 145 -0.02 42.42 30.31
C SER A 145 -1.48 42.79 29.99
N GLY A 146 -2.08 42.20 28.95
CA GLY A 146 -3.43 42.52 28.48
C GLY A 146 -3.46 43.05 27.03
N GLY A 147 -4.58 42.82 26.34
CA GLY A 147 -4.74 43.24 24.93
C GLY A 147 -3.69 42.60 24.02
N ASP A 148 -3.00 43.42 23.22
CA ASP A 148 -1.93 42.99 22.32
C ASP A 148 -0.50 43.20 22.88
N ASP A 149 -0.35 43.47 24.20
CA ASP A 149 0.97 43.71 24.82
C ASP A 149 1.70 42.38 25.11
N TRP A 150 2.21 41.76 24.05
CA TRP A 150 3.04 40.56 24.09
C TRP A 150 4.53 40.90 24.04
N ARG A 151 5.35 40.28 24.89
CA ARG A 151 6.82 40.45 24.86
C ARG A 151 7.56 39.16 25.19
N PHE A 152 8.54 38.79 24.38
CA PHE A 152 9.46 37.73 24.76
C PHE A 152 10.49 38.29 25.75
N LEU A 153 10.56 37.69 26.94
CA LEU A 153 11.61 37.94 27.93
C LEU A 153 12.87 37.13 27.62
N PHE A 154 12.67 35.96 27.00
CA PHE A 154 13.73 35.07 26.59
C PHE A 154 13.28 34.26 25.38
N VAL A 155 14.19 33.99 24.45
CA VAL A 155 13.98 33.05 23.35
C VAL A 155 15.32 32.37 23.01
N GLY A 156 15.30 31.04 22.91
CA GLY A 156 16.49 30.25 22.61
C GLY A 156 16.97 30.45 21.16
N GLU A 157 18.26 30.28 20.95
CA GLU A 157 18.96 30.55 19.68
C GLU A 157 18.41 29.81 18.46
N ARG A 158 17.86 28.62 18.67
CA ARG A 158 17.25 27.83 17.59
C ARG A 158 16.04 28.49 16.93
N VAL A 159 15.47 29.55 17.49
CA VAL A 159 14.43 30.35 16.82
C VAL A 159 14.89 30.84 15.46
N GLU A 160 16.18 31.16 15.30
CA GLU A 160 16.75 31.63 14.04
C GLU A 160 16.84 30.50 13.01
N ALA A 161 17.34 29.33 13.41
CA ALA A 161 17.38 28.15 12.53
C ALA A 161 15.97 27.62 12.16
N MET A 162 15.00 27.77 13.06
CA MET A 162 13.63 27.28 12.86
C MET A 162 12.76 28.25 12.06
N PHE A 163 12.95 29.57 12.21
CA PHE A 163 12.05 30.57 11.63
C PHE A 163 12.72 31.71 10.88
N GLY A 164 14.05 31.79 10.87
CA GLY A 164 14.83 32.81 10.16
C GLY A 164 14.78 34.18 10.82
N VAL A 165 14.35 34.26 12.08
CA VAL A 165 14.30 35.49 12.87
C VAL A 165 15.30 35.38 14.02
N SER A 166 16.12 36.41 14.19
CA SER A 166 17.11 36.46 15.26
C SER A 166 16.44 36.65 16.62
N GLN A 167 17.13 36.23 17.70
CA GLN A 167 16.63 36.48 19.06
C GLN A 167 16.40 37.98 19.31
N ALA A 168 17.30 38.83 18.81
CA ALA A 168 17.20 40.29 18.98
C ALA A 168 15.93 40.87 18.34
N GLU A 169 15.54 40.38 17.16
CA GLU A 169 14.27 40.79 16.51
C GLU A 169 13.07 40.39 17.35
N VAL A 170 13.05 39.15 17.87
CA VAL A 170 11.95 38.60 18.66
C VAL A 170 11.82 39.27 20.04
N LEU A 171 12.95 39.61 20.67
CA LEU A 171 12.98 40.34 21.94
C LEU A 171 12.58 41.81 21.78
N ALA A 172 12.86 42.42 20.62
CA ALA A 172 12.46 43.79 20.31
C ALA A 172 10.97 43.90 19.97
N ASP A 173 10.42 42.90 19.28
CA ASP A 173 9.02 42.84 18.86
C ASP A 173 8.50 41.39 18.84
N ALA A 174 7.51 41.10 19.68
CA ALA A 174 6.90 39.78 19.72
C ALA A 174 6.20 39.38 18.41
N GLY A 175 5.75 40.37 17.62
CA GLY A 175 5.15 40.16 16.30
C GLY A 175 6.12 39.46 15.33
N ALA A 176 7.44 39.65 15.49
CA ALA A 176 8.45 39.01 14.66
C ALA A 176 8.31 37.47 14.63
N LEU A 177 7.84 36.88 15.73
CA LEU A 177 7.59 35.44 15.86
C LEU A 177 6.10 35.07 15.86
N LEU A 178 5.24 35.83 16.56
CA LEU A 178 3.81 35.51 16.68
C LEU A 178 3.05 35.62 15.35
N ASP A 179 3.39 36.60 14.49
CA ASP A 179 2.73 36.78 13.18
C ASP A 179 3.06 35.66 12.18
N ARG A 180 4.02 34.81 12.55
CA ARG A 180 4.42 33.64 11.76
C ARG A 180 3.47 32.47 11.96
N ILE A 181 2.68 32.46 13.03
CA ILE A 181 1.62 31.45 13.19
C ILE A 181 0.71 31.51 11.97
N HIS A 182 0.35 30.34 11.45
CA HIS A 182 -0.49 30.25 10.27
C HIS A 182 -1.85 30.92 10.54
N PRO A 183 -2.43 31.69 9.59
CA PRO A 183 -3.64 32.48 9.85
C PRO A 183 -4.82 31.66 10.35
N GLU A 184 -4.98 30.43 9.82
CA GLU A 184 -6.02 29.49 10.28
C GLU A 184 -5.78 28.95 11.70
N ASP A 185 -4.54 29.00 12.20
CA ASP A 185 -4.19 28.52 13.54
C ASP A 185 -4.07 29.66 14.56
N TYR A 186 -3.92 30.92 14.12
CA TYR A 186 -3.59 32.07 14.97
C TYR A 186 -4.62 32.30 16.08
N GLU A 187 -5.89 32.50 15.72
CA GLU A 187 -6.95 32.77 16.70
C GLU A 187 -7.09 31.66 17.72
N ARG A 188 -7.00 30.40 17.27
CA ARG A 188 -7.07 29.23 18.13
C ARG A 188 -5.90 29.19 19.10
N VAL A 189 -4.67 29.31 18.60
CA VAL A 189 -3.45 29.20 19.40
C VAL A 189 -3.36 30.32 20.43
N ILE A 190 -3.57 31.57 20.03
CA ILE A 190 -3.51 32.72 20.94
C ILE A 190 -4.66 32.67 21.95
N GLY A 191 -5.88 32.35 21.50
CA GLY A 191 -7.05 32.22 22.38
C GLY A 191 -6.88 31.13 23.43
N GLU A 192 -6.39 29.95 23.02
CA GLU A 192 -6.08 28.85 23.95
C GLU A 192 -4.96 29.25 24.93
N SER A 193 -3.88 29.87 24.45
CA SER A 193 -2.76 30.30 25.29
C SER A 193 -3.19 31.31 26.37
N ILE A 194 -4.01 32.30 26.00
CA ILE A 194 -4.60 33.26 26.96
C ILE A 194 -5.48 32.55 27.98
N ALA A 195 -6.41 31.70 27.53
CA ALA A 195 -7.33 30.99 28.43
C ALA A 195 -6.58 30.13 29.46
N HIS A 196 -5.57 29.38 29.02
CA HIS A 196 -4.72 28.56 29.90
C HIS A 196 -3.83 29.42 30.80
N GLY A 197 -3.35 30.56 30.31
CA GLY A 197 -2.64 31.55 31.10
C GLY A 197 -3.50 32.12 32.22
N GLU A 198 -4.77 32.44 31.94
CA GLU A 198 -5.70 32.97 32.93
C GLU A 198 -6.03 31.95 34.02
N SER A 199 -6.23 30.68 33.64
CA SER A 199 -6.49 29.56 34.55
C SER A 199 -5.23 28.99 35.22
N LEU A 200 -4.04 29.46 34.84
CA LEU A 200 -2.74 28.97 35.30
C LEU A 200 -2.54 27.46 35.13
N THR A 201 -3.00 26.93 33.99
CA THR A 201 -2.87 25.52 33.63
C THR A 201 -1.86 25.35 32.50
N PRO A 202 -1.09 24.24 32.46
CA PRO A 202 -0.19 23.97 31.33
C PRO A 202 -0.97 23.92 30.01
N TRP A 203 -0.41 24.50 28.95
CA TRP A 203 -0.94 24.35 27.60
C TRP A 203 0.00 23.52 26.73
N GLN A 204 -0.61 22.68 25.88
CA GLN A 204 0.09 21.91 24.86
C GLN A 204 -0.71 22.00 23.56
N GLY A 205 -0.06 22.39 22.47
CA GLY A 205 -0.73 22.53 21.19
C GLY A 205 0.20 22.35 20.00
N ALA A 206 -0.31 21.66 18.97
CA ALA A 206 0.33 21.59 17.66
C ALA A 206 -0.30 22.58 16.69
N PHE A 207 0.52 23.30 15.93
CA PHE A 207 0.09 24.31 14.96
C PHE A 207 1.16 24.58 13.92
N ARG A 208 0.78 25.31 12.87
CA ARG A 208 1.67 25.65 11.77
C ARG A 208 2.26 27.04 11.99
N MET A 209 3.54 27.17 11.68
CA MET A 209 4.26 28.44 11.65
C MET A 209 5.05 28.59 10.34
N ARG A 210 5.23 29.81 9.89
CA ARG A 210 5.98 30.15 8.67
C ARG A 210 7.41 30.55 8.99
N HIS A 211 8.35 29.98 8.26
CA HIS A 211 9.73 30.47 8.23
C HIS A 211 9.84 31.75 7.36
N ARG A 212 10.95 32.48 7.46
CA ARG A 212 11.16 33.78 6.76
C ARG A 212 11.17 33.66 5.25
N ASP A 213 11.61 32.51 4.76
CA ASP A 213 11.58 32.17 3.34
C ASP A 213 10.19 31.76 2.83
N GLY A 214 9.17 31.74 3.70
CA GLY A 214 7.80 31.35 3.37
C GLY A 214 7.50 29.86 3.51
N SER A 215 8.50 29.01 3.82
CA SER A 215 8.26 27.58 4.07
C SER A 215 7.44 27.36 5.35
N LEU A 216 6.62 26.32 5.35
CA LEU A 216 5.73 25.99 6.45
C LEU A 216 6.36 24.93 7.34
N ARG A 217 6.27 25.12 8.66
CA ARG A 217 6.68 24.13 9.66
C ARG A 217 5.50 23.81 10.57
N TRP A 218 5.37 22.53 10.92
CA TRP A 218 4.54 22.12 12.03
C TRP A 218 5.36 22.19 13.30
N VAL A 219 4.84 22.88 14.30
CA VAL A 219 5.42 22.94 15.62
C VAL A 219 4.46 22.44 16.68
N GLU A 220 5.02 21.99 17.79
CA GLU A 220 4.30 21.62 19.00
C GLU A 220 4.88 22.44 20.14
N ALA A 221 4.06 23.30 20.73
CA ALA A 221 4.45 24.09 21.88
C ALA A 221 3.87 23.47 23.15
N ASN A 222 4.66 23.52 24.22
CA ASN A 222 4.26 23.17 25.57
C ASN A 222 4.70 24.31 26.48
N ASP A 223 3.81 24.86 27.28
CA ASP A 223 4.15 25.94 28.20
C ASP A 223 3.47 25.83 29.56
N LEU A 224 4.08 26.51 30.52
CA LEU A 224 3.58 26.66 31.87
C LEU A 224 3.40 28.14 32.17
N PRO A 225 2.17 28.60 32.42
CA PRO A 225 1.91 29.96 32.82
C PRO A 225 2.15 30.20 34.32
N GLN A 226 2.61 31.41 34.65
CA GLN A 226 2.76 31.93 35.99
C GLN A 226 2.26 33.39 36.03
N ARG A 227 1.52 33.76 37.08
CA ARG A 227 1.09 35.15 37.30
C ARG A 227 2.06 35.88 38.22
N LEU A 228 2.52 37.05 37.79
CA LEU A 228 3.29 37.98 38.60
C LEU A 228 2.40 38.80 39.54
N VAL A 229 3.02 39.47 40.50
CA VAL A 229 2.33 40.29 41.51
C VAL A 229 1.57 41.47 40.89
N ASP A 230 2.06 42.01 39.78
CA ASP A 230 1.44 43.12 39.04
C ASP A 230 0.29 42.66 38.11
N GLY A 231 -0.01 41.36 38.07
CA GLY A 231 -1.06 40.77 37.24
C GLY A 231 -0.59 40.26 35.88
N THR A 232 0.65 40.55 35.46
CA THR A 232 1.25 40.06 34.22
C THR A 232 1.33 38.54 34.23
N ILE A 233 1.01 37.91 33.09
CA ILE A 233 1.15 36.46 32.92
C ILE A 233 2.43 36.18 32.15
N ILE A 234 3.22 35.22 32.62
CA ILE A 234 4.44 34.76 31.99
C ILE A 234 4.29 33.28 31.66
N TRP A 235 4.51 32.91 30.40
CA TRP A 235 4.62 31.52 29.95
C TRP A 235 6.09 31.15 29.82
N THR A 236 6.50 30.07 30.46
CA THR A 236 7.78 29.41 30.20
C THR A 236 7.51 28.15 29.41
N GLY A 237 8.05 28.05 28.20
CA GLY A 237 7.67 26.97 27.30
C GLY A 237 8.77 26.53 26.34
N TYR A 238 8.47 25.45 25.63
CA TYR A 238 9.31 24.83 24.62
C TYR A 238 8.51 24.60 23.35
N VAL A 239 9.06 25.01 22.21
CA VAL A 239 8.49 24.82 20.87
C VAL A 239 9.34 23.82 20.11
N ASN A 240 8.78 22.66 19.78
CA ASN A 240 9.42 21.59 19.04
C ASN A 240 9.04 21.60 17.55
N ASP A 241 9.97 21.32 16.63
CA ASP A 241 9.66 21.07 15.22
C ASP A 241 9.17 19.63 15.03
N ILE A 242 7.90 19.46 14.66
CA ILE A 242 7.26 18.17 14.40
C ILE A 242 6.97 17.95 12.90
N SER A 243 7.57 18.75 12.02
CA SER A 243 7.31 18.70 10.56
C SER A 243 7.64 17.33 9.97
N ARG A 244 8.77 16.72 10.36
CA ARG A 244 9.16 15.39 9.90
C ARG A 244 8.17 14.31 10.35
N ARG A 245 7.71 14.36 11.60
CA ARG A 245 6.70 13.44 12.14
C ARG A 245 5.40 13.54 11.32
N LYS A 246 4.91 14.76 11.10
CA LYS A 246 3.69 15.02 10.31
C LYS A 246 3.82 14.59 8.85
N ALA A 247 5.00 14.76 8.23
CA ALA A 247 5.25 14.32 6.87
C ALA A 247 5.19 12.79 6.73
N LEU A 248 5.81 12.05 7.67
CA LEU A 248 5.77 10.58 7.69
C LEU A 248 4.36 10.05 7.95
N GLU A 249 3.63 10.62 8.92
CA GLU A 249 2.22 10.29 9.17
C GLU A 249 1.36 10.48 7.91
N ALA A 250 1.56 11.61 7.21
CA ALA A 250 0.84 11.89 5.97
C ALA A 250 1.23 10.94 4.83
N GLU A 251 2.49 10.53 4.74
CA GLU A 251 2.97 9.58 3.73
C GLU A 251 2.38 8.19 3.94
N VAL A 252 2.37 7.69 5.19
CA VAL A 252 1.72 6.42 5.55
C VAL A 252 0.24 6.48 5.19
N TRP A 253 -0.46 7.53 5.61
CA TRP A 253 -1.88 7.69 5.32
C TRP A 253 -2.18 7.77 3.80
N ARG A 254 -1.35 8.49 3.04
CA ARG A 254 -1.49 8.56 1.57
C ARG A 254 -1.22 7.21 0.91
N SER A 255 -0.23 6.46 1.41
CA SER A 255 0.09 5.13 0.90
C SER A 255 -1.05 4.15 1.16
N GLU A 256 -1.58 4.12 2.39
CA GLU A 256 -2.73 3.28 2.77
C GLU A 256 -3.98 3.64 1.95
N THR A 257 -4.26 4.94 1.80
CA THR A 257 -5.42 5.40 1.02
C THR A 257 -5.28 5.03 -0.45
N ARG A 258 -4.10 5.23 -1.04
CA ARG A 258 -3.83 4.85 -2.43
C ARG A 258 -3.94 3.34 -2.62
N PHE A 259 -3.38 2.54 -1.72
CA PHE A 259 -3.48 1.09 -1.78
C PHE A 259 -4.93 0.62 -1.69
N ARG A 260 -5.70 1.16 -0.73
CA ARG A 260 -7.14 0.88 -0.60
C ARG A 260 -7.90 1.18 -1.89
N GLN A 261 -7.67 2.35 -2.49
CA GLN A 261 -8.32 2.73 -3.75
C GLN A 261 -7.95 1.78 -4.91
N LEU A 262 -6.70 1.32 -5.00
CA LEU A 262 -6.30 0.36 -6.02
C LEU A 262 -7.01 -0.99 -5.85
N VAL A 263 -7.14 -1.46 -4.61
CA VAL A 263 -7.81 -2.72 -4.29
C VAL A 263 -9.32 -2.63 -4.52
N GLU A 264 -9.96 -1.54 -4.10
CA GLU A 264 -11.41 -1.36 -4.21
C GLU A 264 -11.90 -1.13 -5.65
N ASN A 265 -11.04 -0.58 -6.52
CA ASN A 265 -11.37 -0.35 -7.94
C ASN A 265 -10.83 -1.45 -8.88
N ALA A 266 -10.24 -2.52 -8.34
CA ALA A 266 -9.82 -3.65 -9.16
C ALA A 266 -11.04 -4.43 -9.66
N ASN A 267 -11.10 -4.71 -10.97
CA ASN A 267 -12.13 -5.59 -11.54
C ASN A 267 -11.91 -7.06 -11.13
N ASP A 268 -10.65 -7.44 -10.90
CA ASP A 268 -10.31 -8.77 -10.39
C ASP A 268 -10.65 -8.85 -8.88
N ILE A 269 -11.00 -10.05 -8.43
CA ILE A 269 -11.23 -10.34 -7.02
C ILE A 269 -9.88 -10.51 -6.34
N ILE A 270 -9.61 -9.68 -5.34
CA ILE A 270 -8.47 -9.82 -4.44
C ILE A 270 -8.98 -10.50 -3.18
N TYR A 271 -8.34 -11.57 -2.75
CA TYR A 271 -8.72 -12.29 -1.54
C TYR A 271 -7.50 -12.68 -0.73
N THR A 272 -7.68 -12.82 0.58
CA THR A 272 -6.70 -13.50 1.42
C THR A 272 -7.31 -14.74 2.06
N LEU A 273 -6.51 -15.78 2.15
CA LEU A 273 -6.90 -17.09 2.65
C LEU A 273 -5.92 -17.53 3.74
N THR A 274 -6.41 -18.03 4.87
CA THR A 274 -5.52 -18.68 5.85
C THR A 274 -4.96 -19.99 5.30
N PRO A 275 -3.89 -20.55 5.88
CA PRO A 275 -3.38 -21.89 5.53
C PRO A 275 -4.45 -22.98 5.60
N ASP A 276 -5.42 -22.84 6.51
CA ASP A 276 -6.54 -23.78 6.67
C ASP A 276 -7.68 -23.56 5.65
N GLY A 277 -7.56 -22.58 4.76
CA GLY A 277 -8.54 -22.34 3.70
C GLY A 277 -9.70 -21.42 4.07
N VAL A 278 -9.58 -20.63 5.13
CA VAL A 278 -10.59 -19.65 5.56
C VAL A 278 -10.34 -18.31 4.88
N LEU A 279 -11.37 -17.68 4.32
CA LEU A 279 -11.28 -16.36 3.69
C LEU A 279 -11.16 -15.28 4.77
N SER A 280 -9.99 -14.65 4.90
CA SER A 280 -9.75 -13.56 5.86
C SER A 280 -10.04 -12.17 5.28
N TYR A 281 -10.02 -12.04 3.96
CA TYR A 281 -10.41 -10.83 3.24
C TYR A 281 -10.90 -11.19 1.84
N VAL A 282 -11.88 -10.45 1.33
CA VAL A 282 -12.24 -10.41 -0.09
C VAL A 282 -12.52 -8.96 -0.49
N SER A 283 -12.11 -8.56 -1.68
CA SER A 283 -12.38 -7.22 -2.23
C SER A 283 -13.86 -7.04 -2.59
N PRO A 284 -14.36 -5.80 -2.68
CA PRO A 284 -15.73 -5.52 -3.09
C PRO A 284 -16.13 -6.10 -4.46
N SER A 285 -15.15 -6.32 -5.34
CA SER A 285 -15.36 -6.98 -6.63
C SER A 285 -15.92 -8.41 -6.50
N TRP A 286 -15.79 -9.05 -5.34
CA TRP A 286 -16.51 -10.31 -5.04
C TRP A 286 -18.03 -10.13 -5.14
N VAL A 287 -18.57 -9.04 -4.59
CA VAL A 287 -20.02 -8.77 -4.61
C VAL A 287 -20.48 -8.53 -6.03
N THR A 288 -19.73 -7.76 -6.83
CA THR A 288 -20.13 -7.47 -8.22
C THR A 288 -20.03 -8.70 -9.11
N SER A 289 -19.04 -9.57 -8.89
CA SER A 289 -18.77 -10.72 -9.76
C SER A 289 -19.51 -12.00 -9.34
N LEU A 290 -19.73 -12.22 -8.04
CA LEU A 290 -20.34 -13.44 -7.49
C LEU A 290 -21.65 -13.19 -6.74
N GLY A 291 -21.95 -11.95 -6.37
CA GLY A 291 -23.24 -11.55 -5.82
C GLY A 291 -23.44 -11.81 -4.32
N HIS A 292 -22.50 -12.47 -3.66
CA HIS A 292 -22.52 -12.68 -2.21
C HIS A 292 -22.01 -11.44 -1.49
N ALA A 293 -22.61 -11.09 -0.35
CA ALA A 293 -22.12 -9.99 0.49
C ALA A 293 -20.76 -10.35 1.10
N VAL A 294 -19.87 -9.37 1.29
CA VAL A 294 -18.52 -9.62 1.82
C VAL A 294 -18.60 -10.18 3.24
N GLU A 295 -19.55 -9.70 4.03
CA GLU A 295 -19.76 -10.04 5.43
C GLU A 295 -20.17 -11.51 5.62
N ASP A 296 -20.85 -12.09 4.62
CA ASP A 296 -21.26 -13.50 4.63
C ASP A 296 -20.12 -14.43 4.19
N VAL A 297 -19.12 -13.90 3.49
CA VAL A 297 -18.03 -14.65 2.87
C VAL A 297 -16.79 -14.66 3.76
N VAL A 298 -16.44 -13.52 4.36
CA VAL A 298 -15.29 -13.43 5.26
C VAL A 298 -15.53 -14.30 6.50
N GLY A 299 -14.53 -15.10 6.87
CA GLY A 299 -14.60 -16.07 7.95
C GLY A 299 -15.15 -17.44 7.55
N THR A 300 -15.63 -17.61 6.32
CA THR A 300 -16.07 -18.91 5.79
C THR A 300 -14.96 -19.62 5.02
N HIS A 301 -15.15 -20.92 4.75
CA HIS A 301 -14.13 -21.71 4.07
C HIS A 301 -14.32 -21.61 2.55
N ILE A 302 -13.22 -21.38 1.80
CA ILE A 302 -13.27 -21.30 0.32
C ILE A 302 -13.90 -22.52 -0.36
N ARG A 303 -13.83 -23.71 0.26
CA ARG A 303 -14.41 -24.95 -0.26
C ARG A 303 -15.94 -24.88 -0.44
N ASP A 304 -16.61 -23.99 0.31
CA ASP A 304 -18.07 -23.82 0.24
C ASP A 304 -18.51 -23.07 -1.03
N TYR A 305 -17.57 -22.43 -1.72
CA TYR A 305 -17.79 -21.71 -2.98
C TYR A 305 -17.16 -22.40 -4.18
N LEU A 306 -16.26 -23.38 -3.98
CA LEU A 306 -15.62 -24.10 -5.07
C LEU A 306 -16.51 -25.22 -5.60
N HIS A 307 -16.42 -25.48 -6.90
CA HIS A 307 -17.08 -26.64 -7.49
C HIS A 307 -16.48 -27.95 -6.95
N PRO A 308 -17.28 -28.97 -6.59
CA PRO A 308 -16.79 -30.23 -6.02
C PRO A 308 -15.68 -30.91 -6.83
N ASP A 309 -15.84 -30.99 -8.15
CA ASP A 309 -14.81 -31.56 -9.05
C ASP A 309 -13.49 -30.79 -9.08
N ASP A 310 -13.51 -29.48 -8.76
CA ASP A 310 -12.31 -28.63 -8.80
C ASP A 310 -11.58 -28.58 -7.44
N LEU A 311 -12.28 -28.94 -6.35
CA LEU A 311 -11.76 -28.82 -4.98
C LEU A 311 -10.42 -29.55 -4.76
N PRO A 312 -10.21 -30.82 -5.18
CA PRO A 312 -8.92 -31.49 -4.97
C PRO A 312 -7.74 -30.76 -5.62
N ARG A 313 -7.97 -30.19 -6.81
CA ARG A 313 -6.95 -29.45 -7.56
C ARG A 313 -6.65 -28.09 -6.92
N CYS A 314 -7.65 -27.40 -6.41
CA CYS A 314 -7.46 -26.14 -5.68
C CYS A 314 -6.66 -26.35 -4.39
N LEU A 315 -6.93 -27.43 -3.64
CA LEU A 315 -6.17 -27.75 -2.43
C LEU A 315 -4.71 -28.08 -2.74
N ALA A 316 -4.46 -28.92 -3.75
CA ALA A 316 -3.10 -29.25 -4.19
C ALA A 316 -2.31 -27.99 -4.62
N PHE A 317 -2.98 -27.05 -5.31
CA PHE A 317 -2.35 -25.79 -5.69
C PHE A 317 -1.94 -24.94 -4.47
N LEU A 318 -2.78 -24.86 -3.44
CA LEU A 318 -2.44 -24.14 -2.20
C LEU A 318 -1.30 -24.84 -1.44
N GLU A 319 -1.31 -26.17 -1.37
CA GLU A 319 -0.22 -26.97 -0.78
C GLU A 319 1.11 -26.74 -1.51
N GLU A 320 1.09 -26.65 -2.84
CA GLU A 320 2.28 -26.32 -3.62
C GLU A 320 2.82 -24.92 -3.31
N VAL A 321 1.96 -23.91 -3.25
CA VAL A 321 2.35 -22.53 -2.90
C VAL A 321 2.94 -22.48 -1.49
N LEU A 322 2.34 -23.21 -0.54
CA LEU A 322 2.83 -23.32 0.83
C LEU A 322 4.19 -24.00 0.89
N GLY A 323 4.32 -25.15 0.23
CA GLY A 323 5.51 -25.99 0.25
C GLY A 323 6.69 -25.36 -0.48
N SER A 324 6.46 -24.67 -1.60
CA SER A 324 7.52 -23.96 -2.33
C SER A 324 7.84 -22.60 -1.73
N GLY A 325 6.87 -21.97 -1.05
CA GLY A 325 7.03 -20.62 -0.50
C GLY A 325 7.15 -19.52 -1.55
N GLU A 326 6.75 -19.81 -2.79
CA GLU A 326 6.88 -18.95 -3.97
C GLU A 326 5.51 -18.74 -4.62
N PRO A 327 5.27 -17.59 -5.29
CA PRO A 327 4.02 -17.34 -5.99
C PRO A 327 3.76 -18.37 -7.10
N ARG A 328 2.51 -18.80 -7.24
CA ARG A 328 2.05 -19.62 -8.37
C ARG A 328 0.81 -19.03 -9.02
N GLY A 329 0.58 -19.42 -10.28
CA GLY A 329 -0.47 -18.84 -11.08
C GLY A 329 -1.09 -19.77 -12.11
N GLY A 330 -2.22 -19.32 -12.65
CA GLY A 330 -2.90 -19.96 -13.77
C GLY A 330 -3.82 -21.12 -13.39
N ILE A 331 -4.16 -21.30 -12.11
CA ILE A 331 -5.19 -22.28 -11.76
C ILE A 331 -6.55 -21.77 -12.21
N GLU A 332 -7.25 -22.54 -13.04
CA GLU A 332 -8.60 -22.21 -13.50
C GLU A 332 -9.65 -23.09 -12.83
N TYR A 333 -10.63 -22.55 -12.13
CA TYR A 333 -11.61 -23.32 -11.35
C TYR A 333 -12.99 -22.66 -11.37
N ARG A 334 -14.02 -23.42 -11.01
CA ARG A 334 -15.39 -22.90 -10.92
C ARG A 334 -15.72 -22.43 -9.51
N VAL A 335 -16.34 -21.26 -9.44
CA VAL A 335 -16.84 -20.63 -8.21
C VAL A 335 -18.35 -20.46 -8.29
N ARG A 336 -19.04 -20.72 -7.18
CA ARG A 336 -20.49 -20.61 -7.06
C ARG A 336 -20.91 -19.15 -6.97
N HIS A 337 -21.74 -18.71 -7.90
CA HIS A 337 -22.43 -17.44 -7.84
C HIS A 337 -23.69 -17.55 -6.98
N ARG A 338 -24.22 -16.42 -6.47
CA ARG A 338 -25.42 -16.39 -5.61
C ARG A 338 -26.71 -16.92 -6.28
N ASP A 339 -26.70 -17.05 -7.60
CA ASP A 339 -27.82 -17.59 -8.40
C ASP A 339 -27.73 -19.12 -8.58
N ASP A 340 -26.83 -19.77 -7.82
CA ASP A 340 -26.46 -21.19 -7.91
C ASP A 340 -25.78 -21.59 -9.24
N GLY A 341 -25.47 -20.63 -10.11
CA GLY A 341 -24.65 -20.84 -11.30
C GLY A 341 -23.16 -20.92 -10.99
N TRP A 342 -22.40 -21.51 -11.93
CA TRP A 342 -20.95 -21.58 -11.85
C TRP A 342 -20.30 -20.51 -12.72
N ARG A 343 -19.27 -19.85 -12.20
CA ARG A 343 -18.40 -18.92 -12.93
C ARG A 343 -16.99 -19.48 -13.00
N TRP A 344 -16.37 -19.41 -14.17
CA TRP A 344 -14.99 -19.84 -14.35
C TRP A 344 -14.05 -18.72 -13.95
N HIS A 345 -13.16 -18.99 -13.00
CA HIS A 345 -12.13 -18.06 -12.57
C HIS A 345 -10.76 -18.60 -12.93
N THR A 346 -9.80 -17.71 -13.20
CA THR A 346 -8.37 -18.01 -13.15
C THR A 346 -7.75 -17.25 -11.98
N SER A 347 -6.89 -17.90 -11.20
CA SER A 347 -6.28 -17.26 -10.03
C SER A 347 -4.77 -17.48 -9.96
N ASN A 348 -4.12 -16.50 -9.35
CA ASN A 348 -2.75 -16.59 -8.88
C ASN A 348 -2.73 -16.39 -7.37
N ALA A 349 -1.84 -17.08 -6.67
CA ALA A 349 -1.69 -16.95 -5.23
C ALA A 349 -0.21 -16.80 -4.84
N ALA A 350 0.06 -15.92 -3.87
CA ALA A 350 1.36 -15.72 -3.26
C ALA A 350 1.27 -15.91 -1.75
N PRO A 351 2.28 -16.51 -1.10
CA PRO A 351 2.30 -16.63 0.35
C PRO A 351 2.62 -15.28 1.01
N LEU A 352 1.84 -14.91 2.03
CA LEU A 352 2.12 -13.80 2.93
C LEU A 352 2.84 -14.33 4.17
N ARG A 353 3.89 -13.65 4.59
CA ARG A 353 4.75 -14.06 5.69
C ARG A 353 4.71 -13.05 6.83
N ASP A 354 4.86 -13.54 8.05
CA ASP A 354 5.17 -12.70 9.21
C ASP A 354 6.67 -12.34 9.28
N ASP A 355 7.04 -11.57 10.30
CA ASP A 355 8.42 -11.15 10.56
C ASP A 355 9.37 -12.33 10.86
N ASP A 356 8.82 -13.48 11.28
CA ASP A 356 9.55 -14.73 11.54
C ASP A 356 9.66 -15.61 10.27
N GLY A 357 9.12 -15.15 9.13
CA GLY A 357 9.17 -15.82 7.84
C GLY A 357 8.15 -16.94 7.65
N GLN A 358 7.24 -17.17 8.61
CA GLN A 358 6.19 -18.17 8.53
C GLN A 358 5.04 -17.70 7.66
N VAL A 359 4.46 -18.61 6.87
CA VAL A 359 3.33 -18.29 6.00
C VAL A 359 2.06 -18.18 6.85
N THR A 360 1.50 -16.98 6.95
CA THR A 360 0.30 -16.69 7.75
C THR A 360 -0.97 -16.65 6.92
N ALA A 361 -0.86 -16.41 5.61
CA ALA A 361 -1.97 -16.38 4.67
C ALA A 361 -1.47 -16.53 3.22
N PHE A 362 -2.40 -16.69 2.28
CA PHE A 362 -2.17 -16.54 0.85
C PHE A 362 -2.90 -15.29 0.36
N LEU A 363 -2.22 -14.45 -0.42
CA LEU A 363 -2.84 -13.39 -1.20
C LEU A 363 -3.15 -13.91 -2.59
N GLY A 364 -4.44 -13.93 -2.95
CA GLY A 364 -4.92 -14.37 -4.25
C GLY A 364 -5.53 -13.25 -5.08
N ILE A 365 -5.34 -13.32 -6.40
CA ILE A 365 -6.02 -12.47 -7.37
C ILE A 365 -6.73 -13.38 -8.36
N ALA A 366 -8.06 -13.38 -8.32
CA ALA A 366 -8.92 -14.17 -9.19
C ALA A 366 -9.63 -13.29 -10.21
N ARG A 367 -9.57 -13.69 -11.48
CA ARG A 367 -10.26 -13.05 -12.60
C ARG A 367 -11.36 -13.95 -13.12
N ASP A 368 -12.55 -13.39 -13.35
CA ASP A 368 -13.61 -14.08 -14.07
C ASP A 368 -13.24 -14.24 -15.55
N ILE A 369 -13.24 -15.48 -16.03
CA ILE A 369 -12.94 -15.89 -17.40
C ILE A 369 -14.14 -16.60 -18.05
N THR A 370 -15.34 -16.50 -17.46
CA THR A 370 -16.57 -17.16 -17.94
C THR A 370 -16.90 -16.73 -19.36
N GLU A 371 -16.94 -15.43 -19.63
CA GLU A 371 -17.21 -14.91 -20.99
C GLU A 371 -16.12 -15.32 -21.99
N ARG A 372 -14.84 -15.26 -21.57
CA ARG A 372 -13.72 -15.70 -22.41
C ARG A 372 -13.88 -17.16 -22.81
N ARG A 373 -14.15 -18.05 -21.85
CA ARG A 373 -14.37 -19.49 -22.07
C ARG A 373 -15.58 -19.73 -22.98
N ALA A 374 -16.69 -19.02 -22.76
CA ALA A 374 -17.88 -19.14 -23.61
C ALA A 374 -17.61 -18.69 -25.05
N MET A 375 -16.83 -17.62 -25.23
CA MET A 375 -16.43 -17.14 -26.55
C MET A 375 -15.46 -18.10 -27.24
N GLU A 376 -14.48 -18.63 -26.53
CA GLU A 376 -13.55 -19.64 -27.05
C GLU A 376 -14.29 -20.90 -27.52
N GLU A 377 -15.26 -21.38 -26.75
CA GLU A 377 -16.08 -22.53 -27.13
C GLU A 377 -16.95 -22.21 -28.35
N ARG A 378 -17.54 -21.02 -28.40
CA ARG A 378 -18.32 -20.56 -29.56
C ARG A 378 -17.46 -20.46 -30.82
N ILE A 379 -16.26 -19.90 -30.72
CA ILE A 379 -15.31 -19.83 -31.83
C ILE A 379 -14.91 -21.23 -32.27
N ARG A 380 -14.61 -22.14 -31.34
CA ARG A 380 -14.30 -23.54 -31.66
C ARG A 380 -15.46 -24.21 -32.41
N HIS A 381 -16.68 -24.03 -31.91
CA HIS A 381 -17.87 -24.56 -32.55
C HIS A 381 -18.05 -24.00 -33.97
N LEU A 382 -17.94 -22.69 -34.17
CA LEU A 382 -18.03 -22.04 -35.48
C LEU A 382 -16.88 -22.42 -36.43
N ALA A 383 -15.69 -22.70 -35.90
CA ALA A 383 -14.56 -23.17 -36.69
C ALA A 383 -14.77 -24.61 -37.21
N GLN A 384 -15.66 -25.38 -36.59
CA GLN A 384 -15.89 -26.80 -36.88
C GLN A 384 -17.28 -27.11 -37.46
N HIS A 385 -18.26 -26.24 -37.30
CA HIS A 385 -19.65 -26.45 -37.73
C HIS A 385 -20.15 -25.30 -38.61
N ASP A 386 -21.07 -25.60 -39.52
CA ASP A 386 -21.78 -24.62 -40.35
C ASP A 386 -22.77 -23.84 -39.48
N ALA A 387 -22.66 -22.51 -39.50
CA ALA A 387 -23.40 -21.64 -38.57
C ALA A 387 -24.92 -21.67 -38.76
N LEU A 388 -25.41 -22.05 -39.95
CA LEU A 388 -26.84 -22.15 -40.23
C LEU A 388 -27.40 -23.52 -39.86
N THR A 389 -26.77 -24.59 -40.35
CA THR A 389 -27.33 -25.95 -40.24
C THR A 389 -26.86 -26.71 -39.00
N GLY A 390 -25.80 -26.27 -38.34
CA GLY A 390 -25.16 -26.97 -37.22
C GLY A 390 -24.42 -28.26 -37.63
N LEU A 391 -24.39 -28.59 -38.92
CA LEU A 391 -23.63 -29.73 -39.45
C LEU A 391 -22.12 -29.45 -39.40
N PRO A 392 -21.26 -30.48 -39.34
CA PRO A 392 -19.85 -30.37 -39.65
C PRO A 392 -19.60 -29.50 -40.89
N ASN A 393 -18.72 -28.50 -40.74
CA ASN A 393 -18.30 -27.68 -41.86
C ASN A 393 -17.24 -28.40 -42.69
N ARG A 394 -16.76 -27.73 -43.75
CA ARG A 394 -15.69 -28.24 -44.61
C ARG A 394 -14.47 -28.75 -43.85
N ALA A 395 -13.99 -28.02 -42.83
CA ALA A 395 -12.79 -28.41 -42.10
C ALA A 395 -13.00 -29.69 -41.29
N LEU A 396 -14.06 -29.73 -40.47
CA LEU A 396 -14.36 -30.89 -39.62
C LEU A 396 -14.70 -32.14 -40.45
N PHE A 397 -15.49 -31.98 -41.52
CA PHE A 397 -15.87 -33.11 -42.38
C PHE A 397 -14.64 -33.77 -43.02
N PHE A 398 -13.70 -32.99 -43.56
CA PHE A 398 -12.52 -33.54 -44.21
C PHE A 398 -11.51 -34.14 -43.22
N GLU A 399 -11.43 -33.62 -41.99
CA GLU A 399 -10.66 -34.27 -40.93
C GLU A 399 -11.21 -35.67 -40.63
N HIS A 400 -12.53 -35.80 -40.48
CA HIS A 400 -13.18 -37.10 -40.25
C HIS A 400 -13.07 -38.03 -41.47
N LEU A 401 -13.19 -37.51 -42.69
CA LEU A 401 -12.97 -38.31 -43.91
C LEU A 401 -11.57 -38.95 -43.89
N GLU A 402 -10.52 -38.17 -43.64
CA GLU A 402 -9.15 -38.69 -43.58
C GLU A 402 -8.92 -39.68 -42.43
N GLN A 403 -9.66 -39.55 -41.32
CA GLN A 403 -9.65 -40.54 -40.24
C GLN A 403 -10.35 -41.83 -40.66
N ALA A 404 -11.54 -41.73 -41.26
CA ALA A 404 -12.32 -42.87 -41.73
C ALA A 404 -11.58 -43.67 -42.80
N LEU A 405 -10.98 -43.00 -43.80
CA LEU A 405 -10.20 -43.68 -44.84
C LEU A 405 -8.99 -44.44 -44.28
N ARG A 406 -8.33 -43.89 -43.25
CA ARG A 406 -7.23 -44.59 -42.55
C ARG A 406 -7.70 -45.82 -41.79
N LEU A 407 -8.89 -45.76 -41.17
CA LEU A 407 -9.49 -46.91 -40.49
C LEU A 407 -9.92 -47.98 -41.51
N ALA A 408 -10.63 -47.58 -42.56
CA ALA A 408 -11.06 -48.47 -43.64
C ALA A 408 -9.88 -49.19 -44.31
N ALA A 409 -8.79 -48.48 -44.56
CA ALA A 409 -7.55 -49.07 -45.09
C ALA A 409 -6.97 -50.18 -44.20
N ARG A 410 -7.10 -50.05 -42.87
CA ARG A 410 -6.61 -51.04 -41.90
C ARG A 410 -7.53 -52.25 -41.78
N HIS A 411 -8.84 -52.02 -41.85
CA HIS A 411 -9.85 -53.06 -41.67
C HIS A 411 -10.29 -53.72 -43.00
N GLY A 412 -9.85 -53.19 -44.14
CA GLY A 412 -10.27 -53.68 -45.46
C GLY A 412 -11.72 -53.32 -45.80
N GLU A 413 -12.23 -52.25 -45.19
CA GLU A 413 -13.61 -51.78 -45.37
C GLU A 413 -13.70 -50.76 -46.51
N LYS A 414 -14.92 -50.49 -46.95
CA LYS A 414 -15.20 -49.47 -47.96
C LYS A 414 -15.99 -48.31 -47.36
N GLU A 415 -15.62 -47.11 -47.78
CA GLU A 415 -16.27 -45.86 -47.39
C GLU A 415 -16.89 -45.25 -48.64
N ALA A 416 -18.13 -44.76 -48.54
CA ALA A 416 -18.79 -44.08 -49.66
C ALA A 416 -18.95 -42.58 -49.36
N LEU A 417 -18.41 -41.75 -50.25
CA LEU A 417 -18.60 -40.31 -50.24
C LEU A 417 -19.70 -39.92 -51.23
N LEU A 418 -20.74 -39.28 -50.71
CA LEU A 418 -21.81 -38.67 -51.47
C LEU A 418 -21.58 -37.17 -51.49
N PHE A 419 -21.44 -36.59 -52.69
CA PHE A 419 -21.40 -35.15 -52.91
C PHE A 419 -22.75 -34.69 -53.44
N ILE A 420 -23.40 -33.77 -52.74
CA ILE A 420 -24.81 -33.43 -52.90
C ILE A 420 -24.91 -31.93 -53.19
N ASP A 421 -25.64 -31.57 -54.23
CA ASP A 421 -25.93 -30.17 -54.56
C ASP A 421 -27.43 -30.00 -54.79
N LEU A 422 -28.00 -28.96 -54.18
CA LEU A 422 -29.41 -28.63 -54.34
C LEU A 422 -29.67 -28.00 -55.71
N ASP A 423 -30.47 -28.68 -56.50
CA ASP A 423 -30.85 -28.26 -57.82
C ASP A 423 -31.66 -26.96 -57.76
N GLU A 424 -31.25 -25.97 -58.56
CA GLU A 424 -31.95 -24.69 -58.71
C GLU A 424 -32.17 -23.91 -57.40
N PHE A 425 -31.27 -24.07 -56.41
CA PHE A 425 -31.37 -23.35 -55.13
C PHE A 425 -31.26 -21.82 -55.28
N LYS A 426 -30.37 -21.31 -56.14
CA LYS A 426 -30.19 -19.86 -56.33
C LYS A 426 -31.48 -19.13 -56.76
N PRO A 427 -32.25 -19.59 -57.76
CA PRO A 427 -33.57 -19.05 -58.07
C PRO A 427 -34.55 -18.99 -56.90
N ILE A 428 -34.47 -19.91 -55.93
CA ILE A 428 -35.33 -19.88 -54.73
C ILE A 428 -34.97 -18.66 -53.88
N ASN A 429 -33.68 -18.45 -53.61
CA ASN A 429 -33.19 -17.26 -52.90
C ASN A 429 -33.56 -15.97 -53.62
N ASP A 430 -33.40 -15.92 -54.94
CA ASP A 430 -33.67 -14.72 -55.73
C ASP A 430 -35.17 -14.36 -55.75
N ARG A 431 -36.07 -15.35 -55.62
CA ARG A 431 -37.53 -15.14 -55.68
C ARG A 431 -38.19 -14.97 -54.31
N LEU A 432 -37.77 -15.74 -53.32
CA LEU A 432 -38.42 -15.84 -52.01
C LEU A 432 -37.56 -15.22 -50.88
N GLY A 433 -36.35 -14.76 -51.18
CA GLY A 433 -35.44 -14.16 -50.23
C GLY A 433 -34.58 -15.18 -49.47
N HIS A 434 -33.57 -14.66 -48.76
CA HIS A 434 -32.59 -15.48 -48.05
C HIS A 434 -33.19 -16.27 -46.89
N ALA A 435 -34.19 -15.75 -46.18
CA ALA A 435 -34.85 -16.47 -45.09
C ALA A 435 -35.52 -17.77 -45.58
N ALA A 436 -36.17 -17.72 -46.75
CA ALA A 436 -36.75 -18.89 -47.40
C ALA A 436 -35.69 -19.91 -47.83
N GLY A 437 -34.55 -19.45 -48.34
CA GLY A 437 -33.40 -20.32 -48.64
C GLY A 437 -32.81 -20.97 -47.39
N ASP A 438 -32.73 -20.24 -46.29
CA ASP A 438 -32.25 -20.77 -45.01
C ASP A 438 -33.15 -21.90 -44.48
N GLU A 439 -34.48 -21.75 -44.59
CA GLU A 439 -35.42 -22.83 -44.25
C GLU A 439 -35.27 -24.07 -45.14
N VAL A 440 -35.00 -23.88 -46.44
CA VAL A 440 -34.70 -24.98 -47.38
C VAL A 440 -33.41 -25.71 -46.99
N LEU A 441 -32.35 -24.97 -46.62
CA LEU A 441 -31.08 -25.54 -46.19
C LEU A 441 -31.21 -26.28 -44.85
N LEU A 442 -31.94 -25.72 -43.89
CA LEU A 442 -32.24 -26.34 -42.60
C LEU A 442 -33.05 -27.64 -42.78
N THR A 443 -34.05 -27.62 -43.65
CA THR A 443 -34.88 -28.81 -43.92
C THR A 443 -34.08 -29.87 -44.65
N THR A 444 -33.24 -29.48 -45.61
CA THR A 444 -32.27 -30.37 -46.28
C THR A 444 -31.36 -31.06 -45.26
N ALA A 445 -30.73 -30.30 -44.36
CA ALA A 445 -29.87 -30.86 -43.32
C ALA A 445 -30.59 -31.89 -42.43
N ARG A 446 -31.82 -31.59 -41.99
CA ARG A 446 -32.64 -32.53 -41.20
C ARG A 446 -32.97 -33.81 -41.98
N ARG A 447 -33.33 -33.69 -43.26
CA ARG A 447 -33.66 -34.82 -44.13
C ARG A 447 -32.44 -35.71 -44.41
N LEU A 448 -31.27 -35.10 -44.60
CA LEU A 448 -30.00 -35.84 -44.74
C LEU A 448 -29.68 -36.63 -43.47
N LEU A 449 -29.75 -35.99 -42.29
CA LEU A 449 -29.51 -36.66 -41.00
C LEU A 449 -30.49 -37.80 -40.74
N ALA A 450 -31.78 -37.61 -41.07
CA ALA A 450 -32.79 -38.65 -40.90
C ALA A 450 -32.68 -39.81 -41.90
N GLY A 451 -31.99 -39.59 -43.03
CA GLY A 451 -31.83 -40.56 -44.10
C GLY A 451 -30.59 -41.44 -44.00
N VAL A 452 -29.75 -41.24 -42.98
CA VAL A 452 -28.48 -41.97 -42.77
C VAL A 452 -28.43 -42.61 -41.38
N ARG A 453 -27.47 -43.51 -41.15
CA ARG A 453 -27.28 -44.19 -39.86
C ARG A 453 -26.53 -43.27 -38.90
N GLY A 454 -26.65 -43.50 -37.58
CA GLY A 454 -25.92 -42.71 -36.58
C GLY A 454 -24.39 -42.84 -36.63
N SER A 455 -23.87 -43.84 -37.35
CA SER A 455 -22.44 -43.98 -37.67
C SER A 455 -21.99 -43.11 -38.83
N ASP A 456 -22.91 -42.65 -39.68
CA ASP A 456 -22.62 -41.89 -40.89
C ASP A 456 -22.43 -40.40 -40.57
N LEU A 457 -21.63 -39.71 -41.39
CA LEU A 457 -21.34 -38.29 -41.20
C LEU A 457 -22.02 -37.46 -42.28
N VAL A 458 -22.72 -36.40 -41.88
CA VAL A 458 -23.31 -35.40 -42.79
C VAL A 458 -22.59 -34.09 -42.57
N GLY A 459 -22.19 -33.39 -43.64
CA GLY A 459 -21.55 -32.08 -43.58
C GLY A 459 -22.12 -31.12 -44.61
N ARG A 460 -21.91 -29.82 -44.40
CA ARG A 460 -22.21 -28.76 -45.38
C ARG A 460 -20.93 -28.02 -45.73
N LEU A 461 -20.59 -27.97 -47.01
CA LEU A 461 -19.34 -27.35 -47.48
C LEU A 461 -19.48 -25.85 -47.71
N GLY A 462 -20.70 -25.39 -47.99
CA GLY A 462 -21.06 -23.99 -48.20
C GLY A 462 -22.15 -23.85 -49.27
N GLY A 463 -22.91 -22.76 -49.25
CA GLY A 463 -23.99 -22.55 -50.22
C GLY A 463 -25.04 -23.67 -50.18
N ASP A 464 -25.28 -24.30 -51.32
CA ASP A 464 -26.16 -25.43 -51.56
C ASP A 464 -25.45 -26.80 -51.57
N GLU A 465 -24.15 -26.85 -51.25
CA GLU A 465 -23.34 -28.06 -51.29
C GLU A 465 -23.31 -28.79 -49.94
N PHE A 466 -23.75 -30.05 -49.94
CA PHE A 466 -23.71 -30.98 -48.82
C PHE A 466 -22.87 -32.20 -49.16
N VAL A 467 -22.38 -32.87 -48.12
CA VAL A 467 -21.61 -34.11 -48.24
C VAL A 467 -22.08 -35.11 -47.21
N VAL A 468 -22.05 -36.38 -47.59
CA VAL A 468 -22.34 -37.51 -46.68
C VAL A 468 -21.24 -38.54 -46.82
N LEU A 469 -20.71 -39.01 -45.70
CA LEU A 469 -19.79 -40.14 -45.63
C LEU A 469 -20.51 -41.32 -44.98
N LEU A 470 -20.71 -42.38 -45.77
CA LEU A 470 -21.29 -43.64 -45.32
C LEU A 470 -20.17 -44.59 -44.93
N HIS A 471 -20.23 -45.10 -43.71
CA HIS A 471 -19.19 -45.98 -43.16
C HIS A 471 -19.45 -47.45 -43.46
N ALA A 472 -18.37 -48.20 -43.69
CA ALA A 472 -18.39 -49.66 -43.86
C ALA A 472 -19.47 -50.17 -44.84
N VAL A 473 -19.54 -49.58 -46.03
CA VAL A 473 -20.49 -49.96 -47.08
C VAL A 473 -20.06 -51.26 -47.77
N GLY A 474 -20.99 -52.15 -48.10
CA GLY A 474 -20.69 -53.42 -48.78
C GLY A 474 -20.24 -53.23 -50.24
N ASP A 475 -21.01 -52.48 -51.03
CA ASP A 475 -20.76 -52.25 -52.45
C ASP A 475 -21.35 -50.94 -52.98
N SER A 476 -21.20 -50.69 -54.27
CA SER A 476 -21.74 -49.49 -54.92
C SER A 476 -23.27 -49.46 -54.97
N ASP A 477 -23.94 -50.61 -54.93
CA ASP A 477 -25.39 -50.70 -55.01
C ASP A 477 -26.02 -50.29 -53.68
N GLU A 478 -25.41 -50.65 -52.54
CA GLU A 478 -25.80 -50.14 -51.22
C GLU A 478 -25.64 -48.61 -51.15
N ALA A 479 -24.50 -48.07 -51.57
CA ALA A 479 -24.27 -46.62 -51.58
C ALA A 479 -25.27 -45.87 -52.48
N LEU A 480 -25.57 -46.42 -53.67
CA LEU A 480 -26.56 -45.86 -54.59
C LEU A 480 -27.99 -45.97 -54.06
N ALA A 481 -28.32 -47.04 -53.34
CA ALA A 481 -29.63 -47.20 -52.72
C ALA A 481 -29.88 -46.12 -51.66
N VAL A 482 -28.88 -45.84 -50.82
CA VAL A 482 -28.93 -44.74 -49.83
C VAL A 482 -29.02 -43.39 -50.56
N ALA A 483 -28.15 -43.13 -51.55
CA ALA A 483 -28.19 -41.89 -52.32
C ALA A 483 -29.55 -41.66 -53.01
N GLY A 484 -30.13 -42.71 -53.60
CA GLY A 484 -31.45 -42.64 -54.23
C GLY A 484 -32.58 -42.41 -53.23
N ALA A 485 -32.49 -42.96 -52.01
CA ALA A 485 -33.42 -42.67 -50.93
C ALA A 485 -33.32 -41.20 -50.47
N LEU A 486 -32.09 -40.68 -50.36
CA LEU A 486 -31.85 -39.27 -50.06
C LEU A 486 -32.42 -38.35 -51.15
N CYS A 487 -32.21 -38.64 -52.44
CA CYS A 487 -32.83 -37.87 -53.54
C CYS A 487 -34.36 -37.79 -53.39
N ARG A 488 -35.03 -38.93 -53.11
CA ARG A 488 -36.50 -38.96 -52.94
C ARG A 488 -36.96 -38.13 -51.74
N SER A 489 -36.28 -38.26 -50.61
CA SER A 489 -36.57 -37.50 -49.39
C SER A 489 -36.37 -36.00 -49.62
N LEU A 490 -35.25 -35.61 -50.25
CA LEU A 490 -34.94 -34.22 -50.54
C LEU A 490 -35.94 -33.58 -51.52
N ALA A 491 -36.44 -34.35 -52.48
CA ALA A 491 -37.44 -33.91 -53.47
C ALA A 491 -38.85 -33.68 -52.88
N GLU A 492 -39.12 -34.10 -51.64
CA GLU A 492 -40.41 -33.84 -51.02
C GLU A 492 -40.64 -32.32 -50.84
N PRO A 493 -41.85 -31.80 -51.05
CA PRO A 493 -42.08 -30.36 -50.93
C PRO A 493 -41.76 -29.81 -49.54
N ILE A 494 -41.17 -28.62 -49.47
CA ILE A 494 -40.79 -27.92 -48.24
C ILE A 494 -41.77 -26.76 -48.02
N GLY A 495 -42.40 -26.70 -46.85
CA GLY A 495 -43.24 -25.57 -46.46
C GLY A 495 -42.37 -24.41 -45.98
N VAL A 496 -42.48 -23.25 -46.64
CA VAL A 496 -41.73 -22.03 -46.33
C VAL A 496 -42.68 -20.83 -46.36
N GLU A 497 -42.81 -20.12 -45.25
CA GLU A 497 -43.70 -18.94 -45.10
C GLU A 497 -45.15 -19.13 -45.65
N GLY A 498 -45.71 -20.33 -45.52
CA GLY A 498 -47.06 -20.66 -46.01
C GLY A 498 -47.15 -20.98 -47.51
N GLN A 499 -46.02 -21.02 -48.22
CA GLN A 499 -45.89 -21.54 -49.58
C GLN A 499 -45.19 -22.89 -49.59
N THR A 500 -45.36 -23.63 -50.70
CA THR A 500 -44.71 -24.92 -50.89
C THR A 500 -43.62 -24.79 -51.95
N VAL A 501 -42.38 -25.03 -51.56
CA VAL A 501 -41.20 -24.98 -52.43
C VAL A 501 -40.78 -26.41 -52.78
N ALA A 502 -40.62 -26.69 -54.08
CA ALA A 502 -40.02 -27.92 -54.55
C ALA A 502 -38.54 -27.66 -54.86
N VAL A 503 -37.67 -28.44 -54.24
CA VAL A 503 -36.22 -28.46 -54.50
C VAL A 503 -35.83 -29.93 -54.69
N SER A 504 -34.89 -30.23 -55.58
CA SER A 504 -34.32 -31.56 -55.72
C SER A 504 -32.82 -31.54 -55.47
N ALA A 505 -32.17 -32.70 -55.47
CA ALA A 505 -30.72 -32.78 -55.33
C ALA A 505 -30.08 -33.67 -56.39
N SER A 506 -28.95 -33.21 -56.89
CA SER A 506 -28.05 -34.01 -57.72
C SER A 506 -26.95 -34.58 -56.84
N ILE A 507 -26.80 -35.91 -56.82
CA ILE A 507 -25.86 -36.62 -55.93
C ILE A 507 -24.81 -37.35 -56.76
N GLY A 508 -23.54 -37.17 -56.42
CA GLY A 508 -22.42 -37.94 -56.94
C GLY A 508 -21.90 -38.91 -55.89
N VAL A 509 -21.78 -40.19 -56.23
CA VAL A 509 -21.35 -41.23 -55.31
C VAL A 509 -19.97 -41.74 -55.70
N ALA A 510 -19.00 -41.71 -54.79
CA ALA A 510 -17.69 -42.34 -54.97
C ALA A 510 -17.38 -43.27 -53.79
N LEU A 511 -16.60 -44.33 -54.04
CA LEU A 511 -16.26 -45.34 -53.04
C LEU A 511 -14.75 -45.45 -52.91
N TYR A 512 -14.27 -45.49 -51.68
CA TYR A 512 -12.92 -45.94 -51.35
C TYR A 512 -12.93 -47.46 -51.14
N PRO A 513 -11.94 -48.21 -51.65
CA PRO A 513 -10.86 -47.79 -52.55
C PRO A 513 -11.22 -47.88 -54.05
N ASP A 514 -12.45 -48.27 -54.40
CA ASP A 514 -12.84 -48.68 -55.76
C ASP A 514 -12.70 -47.57 -56.81
N HIS A 515 -13.01 -46.33 -56.43
CA HIS A 515 -12.97 -45.16 -57.31
C HIS A 515 -11.76 -44.26 -57.05
N ALA A 516 -11.24 -44.27 -55.82
CA ALA A 516 -10.10 -43.47 -55.39
C ALA A 516 -9.47 -44.07 -54.12
N VAL A 517 -8.17 -43.83 -53.90
CA VAL A 517 -7.42 -44.30 -52.73
C VAL A 517 -6.95 -43.17 -51.79
N THR A 518 -7.27 -41.92 -52.13
CA THR A 518 -7.00 -40.73 -51.30
C THR A 518 -8.29 -39.94 -51.13
N GLY A 519 -8.44 -39.20 -50.03
CA GLY A 519 -9.63 -38.37 -49.79
C GLY A 519 -9.84 -37.34 -50.90
N ASP A 520 -8.79 -36.63 -51.29
CA ASP A 520 -8.82 -35.66 -52.38
C ASP A 520 -9.31 -36.23 -53.72
N ASP A 521 -8.84 -37.42 -54.11
CA ASP A 521 -9.30 -38.08 -55.33
C ASP A 521 -10.74 -38.56 -55.22
N LEU A 522 -11.15 -39.01 -54.03
CA LEU A 522 -12.51 -39.47 -53.75
C LEU A 522 -13.51 -38.31 -53.88
N VAL A 523 -13.18 -37.15 -53.31
CA VAL A 523 -13.96 -35.91 -53.46
C VAL A 523 -14.08 -35.51 -54.92
N ARG A 524 -12.97 -35.47 -55.65
CA ARG A 524 -12.98 -35.14 -57.09
C ARG A 524 -13.81 -36.14 -57.89
N ALA A 525 -13.79 -37.42 -57.53
CA ALA A 525 -14.58 -38.44 -58.21
C ALA A 525 -16.08 -38.29 -57.94
N ALA A 526 -16.46 -38.00 -56.69
CA ALA A 526 -17.85 -37.75 -56.29
C ALA A 526 -18.39 -36.46 -56.93
N ASP A 527 -17.64 -35.35 -56.89
CA ASP A 527 -18.01 -34.08 -57.51
C ASP A 527 -18.25 -34.22 -59.03
N ARG A 528 -17.33 -34.87 -59.75
CA ARG A 528 -17.53 -35.16 -61.18
C ARG A 528 -18.78 -36.01 -61.44
N ALA A 529 -19.12 -36.93 -60.52
CA ALA A 529 -20.33 -37.74 -60.64
C ALA A 529 -21.59 -36.89 -60.40
N MET A 530 -21.56 -35.97 -59.43
CA MET A 530 -22.64 -35.03 -59.16
C MET A 530 -22.89 -34.12 -60.37
N TYR A 531 -21.84 -33.62 -61.05
CA TYR A 531 -22.00 -32.85 -62.28
C TYR A 531 -22.64 -33.67 -63.42
N ARG A 532 -22.34 -34.97 -63.51
CA ARG A 532 -23.04 -35.86 -64.46
C ARG A 532 -24.50 -36.05 -64.08
N ALA A 533 -24.84 -36.16 -62.80
CA ALA A 533 -26.22 -36.20 -62.35
C ALA A 533 -26.99 -34.93 -62.77
N LYS A 534 -26.38 -33.74 -62.62
CA LYS A 534 -26.95 -32.48 -63.10
C LYS A 534 -27.18 -32.49 -64.62
N ALA A 535 -26.18 -32.90 -65.40
CA ALA A 535 -26.27 -32.94 -66.86
C ALA A 535 -27.29 -33.99 -67.37
N ALA A 536 -27.50 -35.06 -66.62
CA ALA A 536 -28.41 -36.14 -66.97
C ALA A 536 -29.86 -35.92 -66.49
N GLY A 537 -30.23 -34.68 -66.18
CA GLY A 537 -31.62 -34.30 -65.88
C GLY A 537 -31.93 -33.98 -64.42
N ARG A 538 -30.91 -33.90 -63.53
CA ARG A 538 -31.05 -33.55 -62.10
C ARG A 538 -31.89 -34.56 -61.30
N ASN A 539 -32.12 -34.29 -60.00
CA ASN A 539 -32.90 -35.13 -59.08
C ASN A 539 -32.52 -36.63 -59.10
N ARG A 540 -31.21 -36.92 -59.08
CA ARG A 540 -30.71 -38.29 -59.21
C ARG A 540 -29.33 -38.47 -58.61
N ALA A 541 -29.00 -39.72 -58.34
CA ALA A 541 -27.66 -40.13 -57.94
C ALA A 541 -26.90 -40.74 -59.13
N GLU A 542 -25.61 -40.43 -59.25
CA GLU A 542 -24.71 -40.98 -60.26
C GLU A 542 -23.45 -41.53 -59.61
N LEU A 543 -23.01 -42.71 -60.05
CA LEU A 543 -21.77 -43.33 -59.56
C LEU A 543 -20.55 -42.73 -60.26
N ALA A 544 -19.45 -42.62 -59.52
CA ALA A 544 -18.15 -42.28 -60.06
C ALA A 544 -17.69 -43.34 -61.06
N GLN A 545 -17.05 -42.91 -62.15
CA GLN A 545 -16.37 -43.83 -63.04
C GLN A 545 -15.03 -44.23 -62.42
N ARG A 546 -14.65 -45.51 -62.55
CA ARG A 546 -13.32 -45.98 -62.10
C ARG A 546 -12.23 -45.18 -62.81
N ALA A 547 -11.23 -44.74 -62.06
CA ALA A 547 -10.05 -44.12 -62.64
C ALA A 547 -9.43 -45.09 -63.66
N GLN A 548 -9.33 -44.68 -64.92
CA GLN A 548 -8.51 -45.41 -65.89
C GLN A 548 -7.08 -45.39 -65.34
N ARG A 549 -6.55 -46.56 -64.96
CA ARG A 549 -5.13 -46.69 -64.64
C ARG A 549 -4.37 -46.21 -65.87
N ALA A 550 -3.68 -45.07 -65.76
CA ALA A 550 -2.72 -44.65 -66.76
C ALA A 550 -1.79 -45.84 -67.01
N GLY A 551 -1.79 -46.34 -68.25
CA GLY A 551 -1.05 -47.53 -68.63
C GLY A 551 0.40 -47.38 -68.18
N ARG A 552 0.88 -48.35 -67.40
CA ARG A 552 2.32 -48.63 -67.34
C ARG A 552 2.74 -49.01 -68.75
N SER A 553 3.27 -48.06 -69.50
CA SER A 553 4.10 -48.39 -70.66
C SER A 553 5.29 -49.17 -70.11
N ARG A 554 5.45 -50.39 -70.62
CA ARG A 554 6.61 -51.25 -70.37
C ARG A 554 7.88 -50.63 -70.88
#